data_AF-A0A2N2HF21-F1
#
_entry.id   AF-A0A2N2HF21-F1
#
_cell.length_a   1.000
_cell.length_b   1.000
_cell.length_c   1.000
_cell.angle_alpha   90.00
_cell.angle_beta   90.00
_cell.angle_gamma   90.00
#
_symmetry.space_group_name_H-M   'P 1'
#
loop_
_entity.id
_entity.type
_entity.pdbx_description
1 polymer ?
#
loop_
_entity_poly.entity_id
_entity_poly.type
_entity_poly.pdbx_seq_one_letter_code
_entity_poly.pdbx_strand_id
1 'polypeptide(L)'
;RLVPDPERQAAIYRQLGTIYLDHIPDLERAEASLREVLKRNPDDAEAQGRLIDVFRETGDAEKAIALCMQLMEQASTPEGKRERTIQLALIHEQLEGDAKKAQDMLDRLYKQAPSAANSLRALAEFHKRQGNDKPLEMLLDRASKDSARALRTGRFSPDLFAILETVAMIRNDEVGAAVARAVVDVLEGDRDVPLPAFGPAACSVNLDDILAPEVVDASMRALLKRAGDLLEAAFPMDLKALRATDLPPTSADLQEAIVGAAAGMGIQDLRVLVSPALGPTCVPIQSHPPIIVLGSSMLTTEDTAVRDFLLIRALKIVQTRGCVLSRTAPIDLLPTVAALVKTLAPSFQPSAIDARRFT
;
A
#
# COMPACT_ATOMS: atom_id res chain seq x y z
N ARG A 1 -34.10 9.33 36.35
CA ARG A 1 -32.78 8.67 36.14
C ARG A 1 -33.07 7.30 35.54
N LEU A 2 -33.04 7.17 34.20
CA LEU A 2 -33.59 6.01 33.46
C LEU A 2 -32.54 4.99 32.97
N VAL A 3 -31.28 5.14 33.37
CA VAL A 3 -30.22 4.15 33.08
C VAL A 3 -29.45 3.91 34.39
N PRO A 4 -29.46 2.71 34.99
CA PRO A 4 -28.84 2.46 36.29
C PRO A 4 -27.31 2.24 36.21
N ASP A 5 -26.79 1.95 35.02
CA ASP A 5 -25.39 1.61 34.79
C ASP A 5 -24.52 2.89 34.61
N PRO A 6 -23.52 3.14 35.49
CA PRO A 6 -22.62 4.29 35.40
C PRO A 6 -21.87 4.41 34.08
N GLU A 7 -21.47 3.30 33.46
CA GLU A 7 -20.74 3.31 32.18
C GLU A 7 -21.66 3.72 31.03
N ARG A 8 -22.89 3.20 30.99
CA ARG A 8 -23.89 3.61 30.00
C ARG A 8 -24.30 5.07 30.18
N GLN A 9 -24.39 5.56 31.43
CA GLN A 9 -24.60 6.99 31.67
C GLN A 9 -23.44 7.83 31.14
N ALA A 10 -22.19 7.43 31.41
CA ALA A 10 -21.01 8.11 30.90
C ALA A 10 -20.99 8.12 29.36
N ALA A 11 -21.34 7.02 28.70
CA ALA A 11 -21.47 6.97 27.24
C ALA A 11 -22.53 7.94 26.68
N ILE A 12 -23.69 8.03 27.33
CA ILE A 12 -24.75 8.97 26.93
C ILE A 12 -24.29 10.43 27.11
N TYR A 13 -23.64 10.76 28.24
CA TYR A 13 -23.11 12.09 28.47
C TYR A 13 -21.94 12.44 27.53
N ARG A 14 -21.11 11.46 27.13
CA ARG A 14 -20.10 11.65 26.08
C ARG A 14 -20.76 12.02 24.77
N GLN A 15 -21.75 11.23 24.32
CA GLN A 15 -22.48 11.53 23.09
C GLN A 15 -23.16 12.91 23.14
N LEU A 16 -23.78 13.27 24.26
CA LEU A 16 -24.35 14.60 24.45
C LEU A 16 -23.28 15.70 24.37
N GLY A 17 -22.12 15.52 25.03
CA GLY A 17 -20.99 16.45 24.95
C GLY A 17 -20.50 16.64 23.52
N THR A 18 -20.35 15.55 22.75
CA THR A 18 -19.98 15.58 21.33
C THR A 18 -21.03 16.31 20.49
N ILE A 19 -22.32 16.04 20.71
CA ILE A 19 -23.41 16.72 19.98
C ILE A 19 -23.40 18.22 20.28
N TYR A 20 -23.25 18.62 21.54
CA TYR A 20 -23.22 20.04 21.93
C TYR A 20 -21.94 20.77 21.50
N LEU A 21 -20.86 20.05 21.19
CA LEU A 21 -19.65 20.64 20.66
C LEU A 21 -19.67 20.72 19.13
N ASP A 22 -19.98 19.61 18.46
CA ASP A 22 -19.77 19.44 17.02
C ASP A 22 -21.02 19.77 16.18
N HIS A 23 -22.23 19.59 16.73
CA HIS A 23 -23.48 19.67 15.95
C HIS A 23 -24.41 20.81 16.39
N ILE A 24 -24.42 21.15 17.68
CA ILE A 24 -25.24 22.22 18.26
C ILE A 24 -24.32 23.00 19.20
N PRO A 25 -23.54 24.00 18.73
CA PRO A 25 -22.50 24.69 19.50
C PRO A 25 -23.02 25.40 20.76
N ASP A 26 -23.28 24.62 21.80
CA ASP A 26 -23.73 25.03 23.12
C ASP A 26 -22.64 24.60 24.10
N LEU A 27 -21.59 25.42 24.12
CA LEU A 27 -20.33 25.11 24.81
C LEU A 27 -20.53 24.94 26.32
N GLU A 28 -21.48 25.66 26.92
CA GLU A 28 -21.83 25.51 28.34
C GLU A 28 -22.42 24.14 28.63
N ARG A 29 -23.34 23.65 27.77
CA ARG A 29 -23.91 22.30 27.93
C ARG A 29 -22.92 21.21 27.56
N ALA A 30 -22.01 21.47 26.61
CA ALA A 30 -20.91 20.56 26.30
C ALA A 30 -20.00 20.39 27.52
N GLU A 31 -19.56 21.49 28.14
CA GLU A 31 -18.74 21.50 29.36
C GLU A 31 -19.44 20.74 30.51
N ALA A 32 -20.72 21.04 30.76
CA ALA A 32 -21.49 20.38 31.81
C ALA A 32 -21.63 18.87 31.57
N SER A 33 -21.90 18.46 30.34
CA SER A 33 -22.05 17.04 29.97
C SER A 33 -20.73 16.29 30.11
N LEU A 34 -19.62 16.86 29.64
CA LEU A 34 -18.29 16.25 29.75
C LEU A 34 -17.80 16.18 31.20
N ARG A 35 -18.09 17.19 32.03
CA ARG A 35 -17.82 17.10 33.48
C ARG A 35 -18.61 15.99 34.16
N GLU A 36 -19.85 15.74 33.74
CA GLU A 36 -20.63 14.61 34.26
C GLU A 36 -20.02 13.26 33.86
N VAL A 37 -19.37 13.16 32.69
CA VAL A 37 -18.58 11.98 32.33
C VAL A 37 -17.40 11.82 33.29
N LEU A 38 -16.60 12.87 33.47
CA LEU A 38 -15.38 12.83 34.30
C LEU A 38 -15.67 12.60 35.80
N LYS A 39 -16.85 12.99 36.30
CA LYS A 39 -17.30 12.64 37.67
C LYS A 39 -17.50 11.13 37.86
N ARG A 40 -17.87 10.41 36.80
CA ARG A 40 -18.16 8.96 36.83
C ARG A 40 -16.93 8.15 36.44
N ASN A 41 -16.19 8.64 35.45
CA ASN A 41 -14.95 8.07 34.98
C ASN A 41 -13.89 9.18 34.84
N PRO A 42 -13.10 9.43 35.91
CA PRO A 42 -12.06 10.47 35.88
C PRO A 42 -10.97 10.24 34.83
N ASP A 43 -10.72 8.99 34.47
CA ASP A 43 -9.65 8.56 33.55
C ASP A 43 -10.12 8.46 32.09
N ASP A 44 -11.31 8.98 31.77
CA ASP A 44 -11.85 8.99 30.41
C ASP A 44 -11.07 9.95 29.51
N ALA A 45 -10.06 9.43 28.80
CA ALA A 45 -9.16 10.21 27.97
C ALA A 45 -9.86 11.00 26.86
N GLU A 46 -10.95 10.44 26.31
CA GLU A 46 -11.77 11.07 25.27
C GLU A 46 -12.53 12.27 25.85
N ALA A 47 -13.21 12.09 26.99
CA ALA A 47 -13.93 13.18 27.64
C ALA A 47 -12.99 14.30 28.12
N GLN A 48 -11.80 13.94 28.61
CA GLN A 48 -10.74 14.89 28.95
C GLN A 48 -10.29 15.70 27.72
N GLY A 49 -10.05 15.03 26.59
CA GLY A 49 -9.68 15.69 25.32
C GLY A 49 -10.77 16.64 24.83
N ARG A 50 -12.02 16.18 24.77
CA ARG A 50 -13.17 16.99 24.37
C ARG A 50 -13.39 18.20 25.28
N LEU A 51 -13.12 18.07 26.58
CA LEU A 51 -13.25 19.19 27.52
C LEU A 51 -12.19 20.27 27.27
N ILE A 52 -10.97 19.88 26.87
CA ILE A 52 -9.94 20.83 26.43
C ILE A 52 -10.39 21.55 25.15
N ASP A 53 -10.98 20.83 24.18
CA ASP A 53 -11.53 21.43 22.97
C ASP A 53 -12.63 22.46 23.31
N VAL A 54 -13.54 22.15 24.24
CA VAL A 54 -14.55 23.11 24.72
C VAL A 54 -13.88 24.37 25.28
N PHE A 55 -12.88 24.25 26.15
CA PHE A 55 -12.17 25.42 26.68
C PHE A 55 -11.42 26.22 25.61
N ARG A 56 -11.00 25.56 24.54
CA ARG A 56 -10.37 26.23 23.39
C ARG A 56 -11.40 27.03 22.59
N GLU A 57 -12.55 26.44 22.29
CA GLU A 57 -13.63 27.12 21.57
C GLU A 57 -14.26 28.27 22.38
N THR A 58 -14.29 28.18 23.71
CA THR A 58 -14.73 29.29 24.58
C THR A 58 -13.68 30.38 24.78
N GLY A 59 -12.43 30.17 24.32
CA GLY A 59 -11.32 31.09 24.50
C GLY A 59 -10.71 31.10 25.92
N ASP A 60 -11.05 30.11 26.75
CA ASP A 60 -10.71 30.06 28.18
C ASP A 60 -9.34 29.38 28.40
N ALA A 61 -8.29 30.06 27.92
CA ALA A 61 -6.93 29.51 27.83
C ALA A 61 -6.37 29.01 29.16
N GLU A 62 -6.63 29.70 30.26
CA GLU A 62 -6.15 29.34 31.59
C GLU A 62 -6.67 27.96 32.02
N LYS A 63 -7.96 27.69 31.81
CA LYS A 63 -8.58 26.40 32.14
C LYS A 63 -8.07 25.29 31.23
N ALA A 64 -7.93 25.57 29.94
CA ALA A 64 -7.40 24.61 28.96
C ALA A 64 -5.97 24.18 29.32
N ILE A 65 -5.10 25.14 29.64
CA ILE A 65 -3.71 24.91 30.03
C ILE A 65 -3.62 24.15 31.36
N ALA A 66 -4.39 24.57 32.37
CA ALA A 66 -4.40 23.91 33.68
C ALA A 66 -4.82 22.44 33.56
N LEU A 67 -5.87 22.16 32.78
CA LEU A 67 -6.32 20.80 32.53
C LEU A 67 -5.26 20.00 31.76
N CYS A 68 -4.68 20.53 30.69
CA CYS A 68 -3.59 19.87 29.96
C CYS A 68 -2.40 19.52 30.86
N MET A 69 -1.94 20.44 31.71
CA MET A 69 -0.83 20.20 32.63
C MET A 69 -1.16 19.11 33.65
N GLN A 70 -2.35 19.15 34.25
CA GLN A 70 -2.81 18.10 35.17
C GLN A 70 -2.81 16.72 34.48
N LEU A 71 -3.31 16.64 33.26
CA LEU A 71 -3.35 15.38 32.50
C LEU A 71 -1.96 14.89 32.07
N MET A 72 -1.02 15.80 31.81
CA MET A 72 0.37 15.45 31.55
C MET A 72 1.05 14.82 32.76
N GLU A 73 0.76 15.31 33.97
CA GLU A 73 1.28 14.73 35.23
C GLU A 73 0.67 13.35 35.51
N GLN A 74 -0.61 13.18 35.18
CA GLN A 74 -1.32 11.91 35.33
C GLN A 74 -0.96 10.87 34.26
N ALA A 75 -0.50 11.30 33.09
CA ALA A 75 -0.14 10.41 31.99
C ALA A 75 1.04 9.51 32.37
N SER A 76 0.79 8.20 32.42
CA SER A 76 1.80 7.17 32.71
C SER A 76 2.54 6.69 31.47
N THR A 77 1.96 6.88 30.28
CA THR A 77 2.52 6.43 29.00
C THR A 77 3.24 7.56 28.26
N PRO A 78 4.34 7.26 27.53
CA PRO A 78 4.96 8.22 26.63
C PRO A 78 3.98 8.76 25.59
N GLU A 79 3.09 7.91 25.06
CA GLU A 79 2.05 8.24 24.08
C GLU A 79 1.12 9.34 24.60
N GLY A 80 0.57 9.14 25.81
CA GLY A 80 -0.33 10.11 26.44
C GLY A 80 0.37 11.44 26.70
N LYS A 81 1.63 11.41 27.18
CA LYS A 81 2.41 12.64 27.37
C LYS A 81 2.62 13.40 26.06
N ARG A 82 2.88 12.70 24.95
CA ARG A 82 3.03 13.31 23.62
C ARG A 82 1.73 13.99 23.18
N GLU A 83 0.61 13.30 23.28
CA GLU A 83 -0.70 13.82 22.89
C GLU A 83 -1.08 15.09 23.68
N ARG A 84 -0.90 15.07 25.01
CA ARG A 84 -1.15 16.26 25.84
C ARG A 84 -0.17 17.41 25.53
N THR A 85 1.08 17.10 25.17
CA THR A 85 2.05 18.13 24.74
C THR A 85 1.62 18.81 23.44
N ILE A 86 1.07 18.04 22.48
CA ILE A 86 0.53 18.58 21.22
C ILE A 86 -0.65 19.51 21.51
N GLN A 87 -1.59 19.08 22.36
CA GLN A 87 -2.74 19.90 22.77
C GLN A 87 -2.31 21.21 23.43
N LEU A 88 -1.33 21.15 24.35
CA LEU A 88 -0.80 22.34 25.02
C LEU A 88 -0.12 23.31 24.03
N ALA A 89 0.65 22.80 23.06
CA ALA A 89 1.24 23.62 22.02
C ALA A 89 0.18 24.33 21.17
N LEU A 90 -0.91 23.64 20.81
CA LEU A 90 -2.02 24.21 20.06
C LEU A 90 -2.74 25.33 20.84
N ILE A 91 -2.91 25.18 22.15
CA ILE A 91 -3.51 26.21 23.01
C ILE A 91 -2.63 27.47 23.06
N HIS A 92 -1.31 27.31 23.25
CA HIS A 92 -0.37 28.43 23.21
C HIS A 92 -0.38 29.15 21.86
N GLU A 93 -0.51 28.41 20.76
CA GLU A 93 -0.62 28.97 19.40
C GLU A 93 -1.92 29.76 19.21
N GLN A 94 -3.08 29.16 19.51
CA GLN A 94 -4.38 29.68 19.10
C GLN A 94 -4.97 30.69 20.08
N LEU A 95 -4.78 30.51 21.39
CA LEU A 95 -5.42 31.35 22.41
C LEU A 95 -4.49 32.42 22.99
N GLU A 96 -3.24 32.06 23.26
CA GLU A 96 -2.25 33.02 23.77
C GLU A 96 -1.55 33.80 22.64
N GLY A 97 -1.65 33.33 21.39
CA GLY A 97 -0.95 33.91 20.25
C GLY A 97 0.58 33.72 20.30
N ASP A 98 1.09 32.88 21.19
CA ASP A 98 2.52 32.59 21.35
C ASP A 98 2.95 31.45 20.43
N ALA A 99 2.97 31.74 19.13
CA ALA A 99 3.41 30.80 18.09
C ALA A 99 4.85 30.31 18.31
N LYS A 100 5.71 31.13 18.92
CA LYS A 100 7.12 30.77 19.17
C LYS A 100 7.21 29.67 20.24
N LYS A 101 6.47 29.80 21.34
CA LYS A 101 6.41 28.79 22.38
C LYS A 101 5.80 27.48 21.86
N ALA A 102 4.75 27.57 21.05
CA ALA A 102 4.16 26.40 20.38
C ALA A 102 5.19 25.69 19.49
N GLN A 103 5.95 26.44 18.68
CA GLN A 103 7.01 25.89 17.84
C GLN A 103 8.09 25.18 18.67
N ASP A 104 8.62 25.86 19.71
CA ASP A 104 9.68 25.30 20.55
C ASP A 104 9.24 23.99 21.23
N MET A 105 7.97 23.89 21.63
CA MET A 105 7.40 22.67 22.20
C MET A 105 7.32 21.54 21.17
N LEU A 106 6.79 21.82 19.97
CA LEU A 106 6.64 20.83 18.91
C LEU A 106 8.00 20.36 18.37
N ASP A 107 8.98 21.25 18.25
CA ASP A 107 10.35 20.91 17.86
C ASP A 107 11.03 19.98 18.88
N ARG A 108 10.84 20.23 20.18
CA ARG A 108 11.35 19.35 21.24
C ARG A 108 10.65 17.98 21.20
N LEU A 109 9.34 17.97 21.02
CA LEU A 109 8.54 16.75 20.91
C LEU A 109 9.01 15.88 19.74
N TYR A 110 9.18 16.48 18.56
CA TYR A 110 9.66 15.78 17.37
C TYR A 110 11.08 15.22 17.55
N LYS A 111 11.98 15.96 18.22
CA LYS A 111 13.34 15.48 18.53
C LYS A 111 13.35 14.30 19.51
N GLN A 112 12.42 14.27 20.47
CA GLN A 112 12.32 13.19 21.46
C GLN A 112 11.71 11.92 20.86
N ALA A 113 10.75 12.06 19.95
CA ALA A 113 10.04 10.94 19.34
C ALA A 113 9.96 11.11 17.80
N PRO A 114 11.08 11.01 17.07
CA PRO A 114 11.10 11.18 15.62
C PRO A 114 10.41 10.04 14.86
N SER A 115 10.23 8.88 15.50
CA SER A 115 9.49 7.74 14.94
C SER A 115 7.96 7.87 15.11
N ALA A 116 7.48 8.84 15.91
CA ALA A 116 6.07 8.99 16.18
C ALA A 116 5.39 9.87 15.12
N ALA A 117 4.50 9.26 14.33
CA ALA A 117 3.79 9.93 13.24
C ALA A 117 2.96 11.15 13.71
N ASN A 118 2.38 11.10 14.91
CA ASN A 118 1.62 12.21 15.48
C ASN A 118 2.50 13.43 15.81
N SER A 119 3.74 13.22 16.24
CA SER A 119 4.72 14.31 16.46
C SER A 119 5.04 15.03 15.15
N LEU A 120 5.26 14.27 14.07
CA LEU A 120 5.50 14.83 12.73
C LEU A 120 4.28 15.62 12.24
N ARG A 121 3.08 15.04 12.36
CA ARG A 121 1.82 15.67 11.96
C ARG A 121 1.61 17.00 12.67
N ALA A 122 1.76 17.03 14.00
CA ALA A 122 1.55 18.24 14.79
C ALA A 122 2.49 19.39 14.37
N LEU A 123 3.79 19.10 14.17
CA LEU A 123 4.76 20.10 13.73
C LEU A 123 4.50 20.56 12.28
N ALA A 124 4.12 19.65 11.40
CA ALA A 124 3.78 19.98 10.02
C ALA A 124 2.52 20.84 9.91
N GLU A 125 1.46 20.51 10.66
CA GLU A 125 0.24 21.31 10.71
C GLU A 125 0.48 22.71 11.31
N PHE A 126 1.35 22.81 12.32
CA PHE A 126 1.81 24.10 12.83
C PHE A 126 2.48 24.93 11.71
N HIS A 127 3.45 24.37 10.99
CA HIS A 127 4.08 25.09 9.88
C HIS A 127 3.07 25.49 8.79
N LYS A 128 2.08 24.63 8.49
CA LYS A 128 1.01 24.94 7.54
C LYS A 128 0.13 26.11 8.01
N ARG A 129 -0.26 26.15 9.29
CA ARG A 129 -1.05 27.27 9.87
C ARG A 129 -0.28 28.59 9.86
N GLN A 130 1.03 28.53 10.10
CA GLN A 130 1.91 29.71 10.11
C GLN A 130 2.35 30.15 8.69
N GLY A 131 1.95 29.46 7.62
CA GLY A 131 2.38 29.77 6.25
C GLY A 131 3.86 29.52 5.98
N ASN A 132 4.49 28.63 6.77
CA ASN A 132 5.91 28.31 6.71
C ASN A 132 6.20 27.15 5.75
N ASP A 133 5.93 27.33 4.45
CA ASP A 133 6.01 26.26 3.44
C ASP A 133 7.42 25.68 3.27
N LYS A 134 8.47 26.51 3.31
CA LYS A 134 9.86 26.04 3.16
C LYS A 134 10.30 25.13 4.32
N PRO A 135 10.12 25.53 5.60
CA PRO A 135 10.35 24.61 6.73
C PRO A 135 9.50 23.34 6.67
N LEU A 136 8.23 23.45 6.27
CA LEU A 136 7.33 22.32 6.11
C LEU A 136 7.90 21.30 5.12
N GLU A 137 8.23 21.72 3.90
CA GLU A 137 8.78 20.82 2.90
C GLU A 137 10.09 20.19 3.34
N MET A 138 10.98 20.94 4.00
CA MET A 138 12.23 20.40 4.52
C MET A 138 12.00 19.33 5.60
N LEU A 139 11.02 19.53 6.48
CA LEU A 139 10.62 18.57 7.51
C LEU A 139 10.10 17.27 6.87
N LEU A 140 9.17 17.39 5.91
CA LEU A 140 8.58 16.26 5.21
C LEU A 140 9.62 15.47 4.41
N ASP A 141 10.49 16.17 3.67
CA ASP A 141 11.57 15.55 2.90
C ASP A 141 12.53 14.75 3.78
N ARG A 142 12.87 15.31 4.95
CA ARG A 142 13.73 14.63 5.91
C ARG A 142 13.04 13.38 6.45
N ALA A 143 11.80 13.49 6.90
CA ALA A 143 11.03 12.35 7.41
C ALA A 143 10.92 11.22 6.37
N SER A 144 10.57 11.55 5.13
CA SER A 144 10.50 10.56 4.04
C SER A 144 11.85 9.92 3.73
N LYS A 145 12.94 10.70 3.67
CA LYS A 145 14.28 10.16 3.37
C LYS A 145 14.80 9.25 4.49
N ASP A 146 14.58 9.64 5.74
CA ASP A 146 14.98 8.85 6.91
C ASP A 146 14.19 7.53 6.96
N SER A 147 12.86 7.55 6.77
CA SER A 147 12.04 6.35 6.67
C SER A 147 12.45 5.45 5.49
N ALA A 148 12.63 6.02 4.29
CA ALA A 148 13.06 5.27 3.12
C ALA A 148 14.44 4.62 3.31
N ARG A 149 15.38 5.32 3.97
CA ARG A 149 16.69 4.76 4.31
C ARG A 149 16.58 3.57 5.25
N ALA A 150 15.76 3.67 6.29
CA ALA A 150 15.54 2.57 7.24
C ALA A 150 14.91 1.34 6.56
N LEU A 151 13.93 1.54 5.69
CA LEU A 151 13.29 0.46 4.93
C LEU A 151 14.28 -0.26 4.00
N ARG A 152 15.14 0.49 3.29
CA ARG A 152 16.20 -0.12 2.44
C ARG A 152 17.20 -0.96 3.23
N THR A 153 17.40 -0.67 4.51
CA THR A 153 18.25 -1.50 5.39
C THR A 153 17.53 -2.74 5.93
N GLY A 154 16.29 -2.99 5.52
CA GLY A 154 15.49 -4.15 5.94
C GLY A 154 14.72 -3.95 7.25
N ARG A 155 14.69 -2.74 7.80
CA ARG A 155 13.89 -2.44 9.00
C ARG A 155 12.45 -2.15 8.58
N PHE A 156 11.59 -3.17 8.64
CA PHE A 156 10.16 -3.02 8.41
C PHE A 156 9.43 -2.91 9.75
N SER A 157 8.92 -1.72 10.06
CA SER A 157 8.14 -1.48 11.29
C SER A 157 6.98 -0.54 11.02
N PRO A 158 5.81 -0.72 11.68
CA PRO A 158 4.61 0.11 11.49
C PRO A 158 4.90 1.61 11.53
N ASP A 159 5.70 2.07 12.50
CA ASP A 159 6.08 3.48 12.68
C ASP A 159 6.63 4.15 11.41
N LEU A 160 7.44 3.43 10.62
CA LEU A 160 8.06 3.99 9.43
C LEU A 160 7.02 4.23 8.33
N PHE A 161 6.05 3.33 8.21
CA PHE A 161 4.95 3.45 7.27
C PHE A 161 3.91 4.48 7.74
N ALA A 162 3.65 4.57 9.04
CA ALA A 162 2.80 5.63 9.61
C ALA A 162 3.37 7.04 9.37
N ILE A 163 4.70 7.19 9.38
CA ILE A 163 5.38 8.42 8.95
C ILE A 163 5.16 8.68 7.47
N LEU A 164 5.37 7.68 6.61
CA LEU A 164 5.17 7.83 5.16
C LEU A 164 3.73 8.17 4.81
N GLU A 165 2.76 7.55 5.48
CA GLU A 165 1.35 7.88 5.38
C GLU A 165 1.11 9.34 5.76
N THR A 166 1.65 9.78 6.90
CA THR A 166 1.50 11.16 7.37
C THR A 166 2.08 12.16 6.36
N VAL A 167 3.26 11.88 5.81
CA VAL A 167 3.85 12.74 4.77
C VAL A 167 2.99 12.78 3.52
N ALA A 168 2.51 11.63 3.06
CA ALA A 168 1.67 11.53 1.86
C ALA A 168 0.35 12.29 2.05
N MET A 169 -0.32 12.14 3.19
CA MET A 169 -1.53 12.90 3.52
C MET A 169 -1.30 14.41 3.48
N ILE A 170 -0.20 14.91 4.06
CA ILE A 170 0.09 16.35 4.09
C ILE A 170 0.39 16.88 2.67
N ARG A 171 0.99 16.06 1.81
CA ARG A 171 1.25 16.37 0.40
C ARG A 171 0.04 16.15 -0.52
N ASN A 172 -1.10 15.74 0.02
CA ASN A 172 -2.31 15.35 -0.73
C ASN A 172 -2.05 14.20 -1.74
N ASP A 173 -1.12 13.30 -1.43
CA ASP A 173 -0.91 12.04 -2.13
C ASP A 173 -1.80 10.96 -1.50
N GLU A 174 -3.08 10.95 -1.87
CA GLU A 174 -4.08 10.02 -1.34
C GLU A 174 -3.70 8.55 -1.59
N VAL A 175 -3.10 8.27 -2.75
CA VAL A 175 -2.69 6.91 -3.13
C VAL A 175 -1.52 6.45 -2.26
N GLY A 176 -0.47 7.29 -2.13
CA GLY A 176 0.66 6.98 -1.27
C GLY A 176 0.26 6.81 0.18
N ALA A 177 -0.68 7.62 0.68
CA ALA A 177 -1.23 7.50 2.02
C ALA A 177 -1.98 6.18 2.20
N ALA A 178 -2.88 5.82 1.27
CA ALA A 178 -3.64 4.59 1.32
C ALA A 178 -2.74 3.34 1.31
N VAL A 179 -1.69 3.33 0.47
CA VAL A 179 -0.72 2.23 0.43
C VAL A 179 0.05 2.14 1.74
N ALA A 180 0.55 3.26 2.27
CA ALA A 180 1.30 3.26 3.52
C ALA A 180 0.43 2.81 4.72
N ARG A 181 -0.82 3.29 4.80
CA ARG A 181 -1.81 2.84 5.78
C ARG A 181 -2.05 1.34 5.68
N ALA A 182 -2.27 0.83 4.47
CA ALA A 182 -2.51 -0.58 4.28
C ALA A 182 -1.34 -1.46 4.77
N VAL A 183 -0.10 -0.99 4.58
CA VAL A 183 1.08 -1.70 5.12
C VAL A 183 1.12 -1.65 6.65
N VAL A 184 0.73 -0.54 7.28
CA VAL A 184 0.60 -0.46 8.75
C VAL A 184 -0.39 -1.51 9.24
N ASP A 185 -1.59 -1.52 8.69
CA ASP A 185 -2.66 -2.44 9.09
C ASP A 185 -2.21 -3.91 8.96
N VAL A 186 -1.56 -4.27 7.83
CA VAL A 186 -1.00 -5.61 7.62
C VAL A 186 0.07 -5.97 8.66
N LEU A 187 0.97 -5.03 8.98
CA LEU A 187 2.03 -5.27 9.96
C LEU A 187 1.50 -5.37 11.39
N GLU A 188 0.36 -4.75 11.69
CA GLU A 188 -0.33 -4.82 12.98
C GLU A 188 -1.21 -6.08 13.11
N GLY A 189 -1.40 -6.81 12.02
CA GLY A 189 -2.03 -8.14 12.00
C GLY A 189 -3.36 -8.22 11.26
N ASP A 190 -3.82 -7.11 10.66
CA ASP A 190 -5.02 -7.12 9.85
C ASP A 190 -4.80 -7.85 8.53
N ARG A 191 -5.71 -8.77 8.21
CA ARG A 191 -5.62 -9.59 6.99
C ARG A 191 -6.45 -9.05 5.84
N ASP A 192 -7.52 -8.35 6.17
CA ASP A 192 -8.49 -7.83 5.21
C ASP A 192 -8.33 -6.32 5.09
N VAL A 193 -7.29 -5.91 4.38
CA VAL A 193 -6.96 -4.49 4.19
C VAL A 193 -7.45 -4.05 2.81
N PRO A 194 -8.50 -3.22 2.71
CA PRO A 194 -9.06 -2.82 1.44
C PRO A 194 -8.13 -1.81 0.74
N LEU A 195 -7.50 -2.25 -0.34
CA LEU A 195 -6.80 -1.36 -1.27
C LEU A 195 -7.57 -1.28 -2.59
N PRO A 196 -7.84 -0.08 -3.11
CA PRO A 196 -8.52 0.07 -4.39
C PRO A 196 -7.70 -0.57 -5.50
N ALA A 197 -8.36 -1.37 -6.34
CA ALA A 197 -7.71 -2.00 -7.48
C ALA A 197 -7.45 -0.96 -8.58
N PHE A 198 -6.24 -0.99 -9.14
CA PHE A 198 -5.87 -0.19 -10.32
C PHE A 198 -6.26 -0.87 -11.65
N GLY A 199 -7.01 -1.98 -11.59
CA GLY A 199 -7.48 -2.74 -12.74
C GLY A 199 -6.34 -3.12 -13.69
N PRO A 200 -6.57 -3.10 -15.02
CA PRO A 200 -5.55 -3.43 -16.02
C PRO A 200 -4.28 -2.55 -15.96
N ALA A 201 -4.36 -1.33 -15.42
CA ALA A 201 -3.21 -0.44 -15.29
C ALA A 201 -2.13 -0.99 -14.34
N ALA A 202 -2.51 -1.84 -13.38
CA ALA A 202 -1.58 -2.56 -12.50
C ALA A 202 -0.63 -3.49 -13.28
N CYS A 203 -0.97 -3.84 -14.53
CA CYS A 203 -0.19 -4.72 -15.38
C CYS A 203 0.61 -3.96 -16.46
N SER A 204 0.63 -2.63 -16.43
CA SER A 204 1.31 -1.78 -17.42
C SER A 204 2.77 -2.17 -17.64
N VAL A 205 3.22 -2.12 -18.90
CA VAL A 205 4.64 -2.30 -19.28
C VAL A 205 5.59 -1.34 -18.56
N ASN A 206 5.09 -0.15 -18.16
CA ASN A 206 5.90 0.87 -17.50
C ASN A 206 6.33 0.45 -16.08
N LEU A 207 5.69 -0.57 -15.51
CA LEU A 207 6.00 -1.11 -14.19
C LEU A 207 7.02 -2.26 -14.26
N ASP A 208 7.38 -2.75 -15.45
CA ASP A 208 8.21 -3.95 -15.58
C ASP A 208 9.62 -3.75 -15.00
N ASP A 209 10.17 -2.53 -15.03
CA ASP A 209 11.47 -2.23 -14.43
C ASP A 209 11.45 -2.35 -12.89
N ILE A 210 10.26 -2.27 -12.29
CA ILE A 210 10.02 -2.38 -10.84
C ILE A 210 9.62 -3.80 -10.47
N LEU A 211 8.75 -4.42 -11.28
CA LEU A 211 8.12 -5.72 -10.98
C LEU A 211 8.93 -6.92 -11.47
N ALA A 212 9.82 -6.76 -12.45
CA ALA A 212 10.58 -7.88 -12.98
C ALA A 212 11.51 -8.47 -11.92
N PRO A 213 11.61 -9.81 -11.81
CA PRO A 213 12.61 -10.45 -10.96
C PRO A 213 14.03 -10.02 -11.34
N GLU A 214 14.96 -10.01 -10.38
CA GLU A 214 16.36 -9.63 -10.61
C GLU A 214 17.04 -10.44 -11.73
N VAL A 215 16.64 -11.70 -11.91
CA VAL A 215 17.16 -12.60 -12.96
C VAL A 215 16.68 -12.18 -14.36
N VAL A 216 15.56 -11.45 -14.46
CA VAL A 216 14.95 -11.00 -15.71
C VAL A 216 15.10 -9.48 -15.84
N ASP A 217 16.36 -9.05 -15.77
CA ASP A 217 16.74 -7.64 -15.86
C ASP A 217 16.35 -6.99 -17.21
N ALA A 218 16.62 -5.69 -17.35
CA ALA A 218 16.32 -4.95 -18.57
C ALA A 218 17.05 -5.52 -19.81
N SER A 219 18.26 -6.05 -19.64
CA SER A 219 19.07 -6.62 -20.72
C SER A 219 18.47 -7.94 -21.22
N MET A 220 18.08 -8.82 -20.30
CA MET A 220 17.41 -10.09 -20.59
C MET A 220 16.05 -9.83 -21.24
N ARG A 221 15.24 -8.90 -20.74
CA ARG A 221 13.97 -8.52 -21.39
C ARG A 221 14.18 -7.99 -22.80
N ALA A 222 15.20 -7.17 -23.02
CA ALA A 222 15.54 -6.68 -24.36
C ALA A 222 15.99 -7.81 -25.31
N LEU A 223 16.76 -8.78 -24.80
CA LEU A 223 17.17 -9.98 -25.53
C LEU A 223 15.95 -10.81 -25.94
N LEU A 224 15.06 -11.13 -24.99
CA LEU A 224 13.85 -11.90 -25.25
C LEU A 224 12.93 -11.19 -26.24
N LYS A 225 12.80 -9.87 -26.13
CA LYS A 225 12.00 -9.09 -27.08
C LYS A 225 12.51 -9.25 -28.53
N ARG A 226 13.82 -9.37 -28.73
CA ARG A 226 14.45 -9.53 -30.06
C ARG A 226 14.52 -10.96 -30.55
N ALA A 227 14.69 -11.92 -29.66
CA ALA A 227 15.00 -13.31 -30.01
C ALA A 227 13.92 -14.33 -29.64
N GLY A 228 12.90 -13.92 -28.88
CA GLY A 228 11.82 -14.80 -28.44
C GLY A 228 11.10 -15.48 -29.61
N ASP A 229 10.84 -14.75 -30.69
CA ASP A 229 10.19 -15.30 -31.88
C ASP A 229 11.06 -16.39 -32.55
N LEU A 230 12.39 -16.25 -32.51
CA LEU A 230 13.32 -17.27 -33.01
C LEU A 230 13.31 -18.52 -32.12
N LEU A 231 13.26 -18.33 -30.80
CA LEU A 231 13.11 -19.44 -29.85
C LEU A 231 11.78 -20.17 -30.07
N GLU A 232 10.68 -19.44 -30.26
CA GLU A 232 9.36 -20.02 -30.51
C GLU A 232 9.30 -20.80 -31.83
N ALA A 233 10.03 -20.34 -32.86
CA ALA A 233 10.18 -21.08 -34.11
C ALA A 233 11.02 -22.35 -33.96
N ALA A 234 12.10 -22.29 -33.15
CA ALA A 234 12.98 -23.44 -32.90
C ALA A 234 12.33 -24.51 -32.01
N PHE A 235 11.52 -24.04 -31.04
CA PHE A 235 10.74 -24.88 -30.14
C PHE A 235 9.27 -24.51 -30.32
N PRO A 236 8.57 -25.05 -31.33
CA PRO A 236 7.13 -24.89 -31.44
C PRO A 236 6.42 -25.73 -30.37
N MET A 237 5.14 -25.45 -30.14
CA MET A 237 4.27 -26.30 -29.33
C MET A 237 3.12 -26.81 -30.18
N ASP A 238 2.86 -28.11 -30.10
CA ASP A 238 1.77 -28.74 -30.85
C ASP A 238 0.42 -28.57 -30.11
N LEU A 239 -0.38 -27.63 -30.58
CA LEU A 239 -1.74 -27.39 -30.10
C LEU A 239 -2.66 -28.60 -30.28
N LYS A 240 -2.44 -29.44 -31.31
CA LYS A 240 -3.22 -30.67 -31.52
C LYS A 240 -2.88 -31.72 -30.48
N ALA A 241 -1.59 -31.87 -30.14
CA ALA A 241 -1.15 -32.75 -29.05
C ALA A 241 -1.78 -32.34 -27.71
N LEU A 242 -1.92 -31.03 -27.48
CA LEU A 242 -2.66 -30.48 -26.34
C LEU A 242 -4.18 -30.61 -26.46
N ARG A 243 -4.74 -31.02 -27.60
CA ARG A 243 -6.20 -31.02 -27.85
C ARG A 243 -6.81 -29.64 -27.60
N ALA A 244 -6.09 -28.58 -27.97
CA ALA A 244 -6.54 -27.21 -27.75
C ALA A 244 -7.69 -26.85 -28.71
N THR A 245 -8.75 -26.27 -28.18
CA THR A 245 -9.94 -25.81 -28.92
C THR A 245 -10.25 -24.36 -28.53
N ASP A 246 -11.07 -23.67 -29.31
CA ASP A 246 -11.55 -22.34 -28.94
C ASP A 246 -12.38 -22.40 -27.64
N LEU A 247 -12.47 -21.26 -26.93
CA LEU A 247 -13.30 -21.18 -25.73
C LEU A 247 -14.77 -21.45 -26.07
N PRO A 248 -15.50 -22.15 -25.19
CA PRO A 248 -16.93 -22.31 -25.36
C PRO A 248 -17.63 -20.95 -25.24
N PRO A 249 -18.75 -20.73 -25.97
CA PRO A 249 -19.48 -19.46 -25.96
C PRO A 249 -20.02 -19.09 -24.57
N THR A 250 -20.18 -20.06 -23.68
CA THR A 250 -20.56 -19.86 -22.27
C THR A 250 -19.51 -19.11 -21.45
N SER A 251 -18.29 -18.94 -21.95
CA SER A 251 -17.18 -18.28 -21.25
C SER A 251 -16.81 -16.92 -21.88
N ALA A 252 -17.76 -16.29 -22.59
CA ALA A 252 -17.55 -14.99 -23.25
C ALA A 252 -17.05 -13.90 -22.29
N ASP A 253 -17.66 -13.79 -21.10
CA ASP A 253 -17.28 -12.78 -20.09
C ASP A 253 -15.84 -12.97 -19.61
N LEU A 254 -15.42 -14.23 -19.40
CA LEU A 254 -14.04 -14.55 -19.03
C LEU A 254 -13.07 -14.22 -20.17
N GLN A 255 -13.45 -14.51 -21.42
CA GLN A 255 -12.64 -14.16 -22.58
C GLN A 255 -12.46 -12.65 -22.69
N GLU A 256 -13.53 -11.87 -22.50
CA GLU A 256 -13.46 -10.40 -22.51
C GLU A 256 -12.54 -9.88 -21.40
N ALA A 257 -12.66 -10.41 -20.18
CA ALA A 257 -11.79 -10.04 -19.06
C ALA A 257 -10.30 -10.34 -19.35
N ILE A 258 -9.99 -11.52 -19.93
CA ILE A 258 -8.63 -11.91 -20.30
C ILE A 258 -8.07 -10.97 -21.38
N VAL A 259 -8.87 -10.67 -22.41
CA VAL A 259 -8.46 -9.77 -23.51
C VAL A 259 -8.27 -8.34 -22.99
N GLY A 260 -9.13 -7.86 -22.08
CA GLY A 260 -8.97 -6.56 -21.43
C GLY A 260 -7.68 -6.46 -20.61
N ALA A 261 -7.36 -7.51 -19.83
CA ALA A 261 -6.10 -7.59 -19.09
C ALA A 261 -4.88 -7.62 -20.04
N ALA A 262 -4.97 -8.38 -21.12
CA ALA A 262 -3.91 -8.47 -22.14
C ALA A 262 -3.68 -7.12 -22.84
N ALA A 263 -4.75 -6.40 -23.18
CA ALA A 263 -4.66 -5.06 -23.76
C ALA A 263 -3.97 -4.06 -22.82
N GLY A 264 -4.25 -4.13 -21.51
CA GLY A 264 -3.54 -3.35 -20.49
C GLY A 264 -2.03 -3.63 -20.42
N MET A 265 -1.61 -4.83 -20.86
CA MET A 265 -0.21 -5.24 -21.00
C MET A 265 0.38 -4.92 -22.38
N GLY A 266 -0.37 -4.28 -23.28
CA GLY A 266 0.06 -4.00 -24.66
C GLY A 266 0.04 -5.21 -25.58
N ILE A 267 -0.67 -6.28 -25.21
CA ILE A 267 -0.87 -7.48 -26.03
C ILE A 267 -2.14 -7.28 -26.85
N GLN A 268 -2.02 -7.38 -28.18
CA GLN A 268 -3.13 -7.26 -29.12
C GLN A 268 -3.40 -8.61 -29.79
N ASP A 269 -4.62 -8.82 -30.28
CA ASP A 269 -5.03 -10.02 -31.02
C ASP A 269 -4.75 -11.34 -30.27
N LEU A 270 -4.88 -11.32 -28.94
CA LEU A 270 -4.68 -12.49 -28.10
C LEU A 270 -5.70 -13.58 -28.44
N ARG A 271 -5.20 -14.75 -28.82
CA ARG A 271 -6.00 -15.96 -28.95
C ARG A 271 -5.97 -16.75 -27.65
N VAL A 272 -7.15 -16.98 -27.08
CA VAL A 272 -7.35 -17.78 -25.88
C VAL A 272 -7.96 -19.11 -26.29
N LEU A 273 -7.30 -20.20 -25.94
CA LEU A 273 -7.74 -21.57 -26.21
C LEU A 273 -7.96 -22.31 -24.90
N VAL A 274 -8.66 -23.45 -24.97
CA VAL A 274 -8.87 -24.35 -23.84
C VAL A 274 -8.42 -25.76 -24.20
N SER A 275 -7.91 -26.50 -23.22
CA SER A 275 -7.48 -27.89 -23.37
C SER A 275 -7.99 -28.73 -22.19
N PRO A 276 -8.54 -29.93 -22.44
CA PRO A 276 -8.84 -30.90 -21.39
C PRO A 276 -7.61 -31.72 -20.97
N ALA A 277 -6.51 -31.64 -21.72
CA ALA A 277 -5.26 -32.34 -21.41
C ALA A 277 -4.41 -31.59 -20.37
N LEU A 278 -4.75 -30.33 -20.07
CA LEU A 278 -4.11 -29.52 -19.05
C LEU A 278 -4.94 -29.52 -17.76
N GLY A 279 -4.24 -29.58 -16.62
CA GLY A 279 -4.82 -29.36 -15.29
C GLY A 279 -5.19 -27.89 -15.04
N PRO A 280 -5.33 -27.42 -13.79
CA PRO A 280 -5.67 -26.03 -13.48
C PRO A 280 -4.48 -25.08 -13.74
N THR A 281 -4.12 -24.90 -15.01
CA THR A 281 -2.98 -24.08 -15.45
C THR A 281 -3.37 -23.20 -16.63
N CYS A 282 -2.61 -22.13 -16.82
CA CYS A 282 -2.63 -21.30 -18.02
C CYS A 282 -1.23 -21.35 -18.65
N VAL A 283 -1.14 -21.91 -19.85
CA VAL A 283 0.14 -22.14 -20.53
C VAL A 283 0.32 -21.08 -21.62
N PRO A 284 1.36 -20.23 -21.55
CA PRO A 284 1.71 -19.33 -22.63
C PRO A 284 2.36 -20.12 -23.77
N ILE A 285 1.76 -20.09 -24.96
CA ILE A 285 2.17 -20.92 -26.10
C ILE A 285 3.15 -20.18 -26.98
N GLN A 286 2.77 -18.96 -27.36
CA GLN A 286 3.44 -18.17 -28.39
C GLN A 286 3.20 -16.69 -28.12
N SER A 287 4.15 -15.84 -28.48
CA SER A 287 4.08 -14.40 -28.27
C SER A 287 3.68 -13.63 -29.53
N HIS A 288 3.96 -14.19 -30.72
CA HIS A 288 3.59 -13.58 -31.99
C HIS A 288 3.19 -14.61 -33.06
N PRO A 289 1.89 -14.75 -33.42
CA PRO A 289 0.74 -14.12 -32.76
C PRO A 289 0.58 -14.64 -31.31
N PRO A 290 0.03 -13.83 -30.39
CA PRO A 290 -0.06 -14.22 -28.98
C PRO A 290 -1.13 -15.29 -28.76
N ILE A 291 -0.73 -16.41 -28.16
CA ILE A 291 -1.61 -17.55 -27.88
C ILE A 291 -1.38 -18.03 -26.44
N ILE A 292 -2.46 -18.17 -25.68
CA ILE A 292 -2.48 -18.88 -24.40
C ILE A 292 -3.47 -20.04 -24.43
N VAL A 293 -3.19 -21.10 -23.69
CA VAL A 293 -4.10 -22.25 -23.53
C VAL A 293 -4.41 -22.45 -22.05
N LEU A 294 -5.70 -22.46 -21.72
CA LEU A 294 -6.24 -22.72 -20.40
C LEU A 294 -6.54 -24.20 -20.24
N GLY A 295 -6.30 -24.75 -19.06
CA GLY A 295 -6.92 -26.01 -18.68
C GLY A 295 -8.42 -25.87 -18.49
N SER A 296 -9.19 -26.89 -18.87
CA SER A 296 -10.66 -26.82 -18.86
C SER A 296 -11.23 -26.55 -17.47
N SER A 297 -10.56 -27.03 -16.40
CA SER A 297 -10.96 -26.77 -15.01
C SER A 297 -10.88 -25.30 -14.61
N MET A 298 -10.10 -24.47 -15.32
CA MET A 298 -9.98 -23.03 -15.06
C MET A 298 -11.25 -22.27 -15.42
N LEU A 299 -12.08 -22.81 -16.32
CA LEU A 299 -13.33 -22.17 -16.72
C LEU A 299 -14.40 -22.23 -15.62
N THR A 300 -14.33 -23.24 -14.75
CA THR A 300 -15.37 -23.54 -13.74
C THR A 300 -14.88 -23.42 -12.30
N THR A 301 -13.62 -23.03 -12.07
CA THR A 301 -13.08 -22.89 -10.70
C THR A 301 -13.76 -21.77 -9.93
N GLU A 302 -14.06 -22.02 -8.65
CA GLU A 302 -14.56 -21.01 -7.71
C GLU A 302 -13.42 -20.15 -7.14
N ASP A 303 -12.18 -20.65 -7.17
CA ASP A 303 -10.99 -19.90 -6.77
C ASP A 303 -10.54 -18.94 -7.87
N THR A 304 -11.17 -17.77 -7.87
CA THR A 304 -10.91 -16.70 -8.84
C THR A 304 -9.53 -16.08 -8.68
N ALA A 305 -9.01 -15.98 -7.46
CA ALA A 305 -7.68 -15.43 -7.19
C ALA A 305 -6.56 -16.27 -7.81
N VAL A 306 -6.64 -17.61 -7.67
CA VAL A 306 -5.68 -18.52 -8.30
C VAL A 306 -5.80 -18.46 -9.83
N ARG A 307 -7.02 -18.39 -10.36
CA ARG A 307 -7.26 -18.26 -11.80
C ARG A 307 -6.62 -16.99 -12.36
N ASP A 308 -6.90 -15.85 -11.73
CA ASP A 308 -6.43 -14.54 -12.17
C ASP A 308 -4.90 -14.43 -12.07
N PHE A 309 -4.31 -14.99 -11.01
CA PHE A 309 -2.85 -15.08 -10.88
C PHE A 309 -2.21 -15.85 -12.06
N LEU A 310 -2.74 -17.04 -12.38
CA LEU A 310 -2.21 -17.85 -13.47
C LEU A 310 -2.37 -17.18 -14.84
N LEU A 311 -3.50 -16.50 -15.06
CA LEU A 311 -3.77 -15.70 -16.26
C LEU A 311 -2.78 -14.54 -16.38
N ILE A 312 -2.69 -13.68 -15.36
CA ILE A 312 -1.80 -12.51 -15.36
C ILE A 312 -0.34 -12.95 -15.55
N ARG A 313 0.08 -14.03 -14.89
CA ARG A 313 1.41 -14.62 -15.07
C ARG A 313 1.66 -15.04 -16.51
N ALA A 314 0.73 -15.78 -17.13
CA ALA A 314 0.88 -16.22 -18.52
C ALA A 314 0.96 -15.03 -19.49
N LEU A 315 0.12 -14.02 -19.28
CA LEU A 315 0.14 -12.80 -20.10
C LEU A 315 1.47 -12.03 -19.95
N LYS A 316 2.03 -11.92 -18.74
CA LYS A 316 3.36 -11.32 -18.54
C LYS A 316 4.48 -12.10 -19.22
N ILE A 317 4.39 -13.42 -19.27
CA ILE A 317 5.34 -14.25 -20.02
C ILE A 317 5.23 -14.01 -21.53
N VAL A 318 4.00 -13.90 -22.05
CA VAL A 318 3.74 -13.54 -23.46
C VAL A 318 4.28 -12.14 -23.78
N GLN A 319 4.00 -11.15 -22.93
CA GLN A 319 4.48 -9.77 -23.07
C GLN A 319 6.01 -9.70 -23.15
N THR A 320 6.71 -10.48 -22.33
CA THR A 320 8.18 -10.52 -22.30
C THR A 320 8.81 -11.38 -23.40
N ARG A 321 8.00 -12.04 -24.24
CA ARG A 321 8.43 -13.03 -25.24
C ARG A 321 9.21 -14.21 -24.65
N GLY A 322 8.81 -14.62 -23.45
CA GLY A 322 9.44 -15.67 -22.66
C GLY A 322 8.75 -17.03 -22.73
N CYS A 323 7.80 -17.25 -23.66
CA CYS A 323 6.96 -18.44 -23.70
C CYS A 323 7.77 -19.74 -23.65
N VAL A 324 8.78 -19.89 -24.51
CA VAL A 324 9.65 -21.08 -24.54
C VAL A 324 10.36 -21.30 -23.22
N LEU A 325 10.95 -20.27 -22.62
CA LEU A 325 11.66 -20.40 -21.34
C LEU A 325 10.73 -20.87 -20.23
N SER A 326 9.48 -20.39 -20.21
CA SER A 326 8.51 -20.74 -19.15
C SER A 326 8.05 -22.20 -19.17
N ARG A 327 8.18 -22.86 -20.33
CA ARG A 327 7.69 -24.23 -20.59
C ARG A 327 8.81 -25.24 -20.80
N THR A 328 10.07 -24.78 -20.89
CA THR A 328 11.24 -25.64 -20.93
C THR A 328 11.46 -26.27 -19.56
N ALA A 329 11.79 -27.55 -19.53
CA ALA A 329 12.11 -28.24 -18.29
C ALA A 329 13.33 -27.58 -17.60
N PRO A 330 13.39 -27.52 -16.25
CA PRO A 330 14.48 -26.83 -15.55
C PRO A 330 15.89 -27.29 -15.95
N ILE A 331 16.05 -28.58 -16.28
CA ILE A 331 17.33 -29.18 -16.72
C ILE A 331 17.79 -28.70 -18.10
N ASP A 332 16.86 -28.22 -18.93
CA ASP A 332 17.10 -27.83 -20.33
C ASP A 332 17.10 -26.30 -20.51
N LEU A 333 16.71 -25.55 -19.46
CA LEU A 333 16.61 -24.10 -19.51
C LEU A 333 17.97 -23.43 -19.80
N LEU A 334 19.01 -23.83 -19.04
CA LEU A 334 20.35 -23.28 -19.21
C LEU A 334 20.95 -23.62 -20.59
N PRO A 335 20.89 -24.88 -21.09
CA PRO A 335 21.25 -25.20 -22.48
C PRO A 335 20.49 -24.37 -23.52
N THR A 336 19.18 -24.18 -23.34
CA THR A 336 18.34 -23.42 -24.29
C THR A 336 18.78 -21.96 -24.39
N VAL A 337 18.99 -21.31 -23.24
CA VAL A 337 19.46 -19.91 -23.20
C VAL A 337 20.87 -19.79 -23.76
N ALA A 338 21.76 -20.72 -23.43
CA ALA A 338 23.13 -20.70 -23.95
C ALA A 338 23.20 -20.92 -25.47
N ALA A 339 22.36 -21.81 -26.00
CA ALA A 339 22.21 -22.00 -27.45
C ALA A 339 21.75 -20.70 -28.12
N LEU A 340 20.74 -20.02 -27.55
CA LEU A 340 20.32 -18.72 -28.06
C LEU A 340 21.47 -17.70 -28.05
N VAL A 341 22.17 -17.55 -26.93
CA VAL A 341 23.30 -16.60 -26.84
C VAL A 341 24.38 -16.97 -27.86
N LYS A 342 24.68 -18.26 -28.05
CA LYS A 342 25.64 -18.74 -29.05
C LYS A 342 25.25 -18.37 -30.48
N THR A 343 23.96 -18.43 -30.83
CA THR A 343 23.48 -18.01 -32.16
C THR A 343 23.70 -16.52 -32.42
N LEU A 344 23.58 -15.69 -31.39
CA LEU A 344 23.76 -14.23 -31.48
C LEU A 344 25.22 -13.79 -31.31
N ALA A 345 26.00 -14.56 -30.55
CA ALA A 345 27.40 -14.34 -30.25
C ALA A 345 28.20 -15.65 -30.43
N PRO A 346 28.66 -15.95 -31.67
CA PRO A 346 29.35 -17.21 -31.98
C PRO A 346 30.62 -17.46 -31.17
N SER A 347 31.24 -16.43 -30.60
CA SER A 347 32.43 -16.53 -29.73
C SER A 347 32.11 -16.96 -28.30
N PHE A 348 30.84 -16.95 -27.87
CA PHE A 348 30.45 -17.37 -26.53
C PHE A 348 30.75 -18.86 -26.29
N GLN A 349 31.41 -19.18 -25.18
CA GLN A 349 31.67 -20.57 -24.77
C GLN A 349 31.24 -20.76 -23.31
N PRO A 350 30.08 -21.39 -23.06
CA PRO A 350 29.62 -21.62 -21.69
C PRO A 350 30.50 -22.69 -21.01
N SER A 351 31.06 -22.38 -19.84
CA SER A 351 31.94 -23.29 -19.09
C SER A 351 31.21 -24.39 -18.31
N ALA A 352 29.89 -24.23 -18.08
CA ALA A 352 29.08 -25.08 -17.21
C ALA A 352 28.09 -25.98 -17.96
N ILE A 353 28.17 -26.08 -19.30
CA ILE A 353 27.21 -26.82 -20.13
C ILE A 353 27.96 -27.82 -21.00
N ASP A 354 27.49 -29.07 -21.03
CA ASP A 354 28.00 -30.09 -21.94
C ASP A 354 27.82 -29.62 -23.40
N ALA A 355 28.92 -29.62 -24.16
CA ALA A 355 28.97 -29.27 -25.58
C ALA A 355 27.86 -29.93 -26.41
N ARG A 356 27.50 -31.17 -26.08
CA ARG A 356 26.48 -31.94 -26.80
C ARG A 356 25.05 -31.47 -26.59
N ARG A 357 24.80 -30.63 -25.57
CA ARG A 357 23.47 -30.09 -25.24
C ARG A 357 23.21 -28.71 -25.84
N PHE A 358 24.20 -28.10 -26.51
CA PHE A 358 24.06 -26.76 -27.10
C PHE A 358 24.57 -26.62 -28.54
N THR A 359 25.10 -27.69 -29.15
CA THR A 359 25.35 -27.84 -30.60
C THR A 359 24.18 -28.53 -31.26
#